data_AF-A0A956IW38-F1
#
_entry.id   AF-A0A956IW38-F1
#
_cell.length_a   1.000
_cell.length_b   1.000
_cell.length_c   1.000
_cell.angle_alpha   90.00
_cell.angle_beta   90.00
_cell.angle_gamma   90.00
#
_symmetry.space_group_name_H-M   'P 1'
#
loop_
_entity.id
_entity.type
_entity.pdbx_description
1 polymer ?
#
loop_
_entity_poly.entity_id
_entity_poly.type
_entity_poly.pdbx_seq_one_letter_code
_entity_poly.pdbx_strand_id
1 'polypeptide(L)'
;PSTAPRPGPTQRTWWTLVDRPGEGYLETSASALFAYSLARGWRYGQVDHAALPAIERAIVGLGGRIVDDAAGRPVVRGISGPTLPGTRASYLAVPLVDDRPYGVGAVILALVESSGLPAGPPAGE
;
A
#
# COMPACT_ATOMS: atom_id res chain seq x y z
N PRO A 1 14.17 -15.22 -20.60
CA PRO A 1 14.46 -13.89 -20.02
C PRO A 1 13.23 -12.98 -20.14
N SER A 2 12.38 -12.98 -19.11
CA SER A 2 11.18 -12.14 -19.07
C SER A 2 11.53 -10.80 -18.41
N THR A 3 11.56 -9.73 -19.20
CA THR A 3 11.66 -8.36 -18.71
C THR A 3 10.29 -7.91 -18.20
N ALA A 4 9.96 -8.29 -16.97
CA ALA A 4 8.92 -7.58 -16.23
C ALA A 4 9.40 -6.13 -16.03
N PRO A 5 8.58 -5.11 -16.31
CA PRO A 5 8.98 -3.73 -16.11
C PRO A 5 9.29 -3.52 -14.62
N ARG A 6 10.50 -3.05 -14.32
CA ARG A 6 10.83 -2.47 -13.01
C ARG A 6 9.75 -1.44 -12.67
N PRO A 7 9.24 -1.38 -11.43
CA PRO A 7 8.29 -0.35 -11.05
C PRO A 7 8.86 1.02 -11.39
N GLY A 8 8.15 1.78 -12.23
CA GLY A 8 8.54 3.14 -12.58
C GLY A 8 8.49 4.05 -11.35
N PRO A 9 9.14 5.23 -11.39
CA PRO A 9 9.27 6.16 -10.26
C PRO A 9 7.94 6.70 -9.70
N THR A 10 6.81 6.36 -10.31
CA THR A 10 5.45 6.77 -9.94
C THR A 10 4.64 5.69 -9.22
N GLN A 11 5.19 4.49 -9.00
CA GLN A 11 4.44 3.40 -8.38
C GLN A 11 4.40 3.60 -6.86
N ARG A 12 3.21 3.98 -6.37
CA ARG A 12 2.99 4.44 -5.00
C ARG A 12 2.42 3.38 -4.06
N THR A 13 2.06 2.20 -4.56
CA THR A 13 1.51 1.08 -3.78
C THR A 13 2.06 -0.25 -4.27
N TRP A 14 1.84 -1.33 -3.53
CA TRP A 14 2.35 -2.68 -3.85
C TRP A 14 1.33 -3.50 -4.64
N TRP A 15 1.84 -4.47 -5.40
CA TRP A 15 1.07 -5.47 -6.10
C TRP A 15 0.68 -6.62 -5.16
N THR A 16 -0.46 -7.26 -5.45
CA THR A 16 -0.91 -8.48 -4.76
C THR A 16 0.15 -9.60 -4.78
N LEU A 17 0.93 -9.69 -5.86
CA LEU A 17 2.13 -10.51 -5.94
C LEU A 17 3.37 -9.62 -5.82
N VAL A 18 3.92 -9.53 -4.60
CA VAL A 18 5.01 -8.60 -4.27
C VAL A 18 6.29 -8.88 -5.07
N ASP A 19 6.57 -10.14 -5.38
CA ASP A 19 7.75 -10.58 -6.14
C ASP A 19 7.56 -10.52 -7.66
N ARG A 20 6.34 -10.25 -8.15
CA ARG A 20 5.97 -10.22 -9.58
C ARG A 20 5.20 -8.94 -9.93
N PRO A 21 5.86 -7.78 -9.90
CA PRO A 21 5.21 -6.52 -10.25
C PRO A 21 4.68 -6.54 -11.68
N GLY A 22 3.47 -6.00 -11.86
CA GLY A 22 2.78 -5.95 -13.16
C GLY A 22 2.02 -7.22 -13.55
N GLU A 23 2.15 -8.31 -12.79
CA GLU A 23 1.46 -9.58 -13.10
C GLU A 23 0.12 -9.74 -12.37
N GLY A 24 -0.32 -8.75 -11.59
CA GLY A 24 -1.57 -8.76 -10.83
C GLY A 24 -2.21 -7.39 -10.71
N TYR A 25 -2.84 -7.08 -9.58
CA TYR A 25 -3.40 -5.75 -9.30
C TYR A 25 -2.69 -5.09 -8.12
N LEU A 26 -2.75 -3.76 -8.07
CA LEU A 26 -2.30 -3.00 -6.90
C LEU A 26 -3.32 -3.19 -5.77
N GLU A 27 -2.85 -3.59 -4.60
CA GLU A 27 -3.71 -3.99 -3.49
C GLU A 27 -3.58 -3.02 -2.31
N THR A 28 -4.72 -2.51 -1.83
CA THR A 28 -4.76 -1.41 -0.86
C THR A 28 -4.43 -1.85 0.56
N SER A 29 -4.94 -3.00 1.03
CA SER A 29 -4.80 -3.40 2.44
C SER A 29 -3.36 -3.79 2.82
N ALA A 30 -2.67 -4.59 2.01
CA ALA A 30 -1.26 -4.92 2.13
C ALA A 30 -0.38 -3.70 1.98
N SER A 31 -0.67 -2.80 1.02
CA SER A 31 0.06 -1.53 0.90
C SER A 31 -0.05 -0.68 2.16
N ALA A 32 -1.24 -0.63 2.77
CA ALA A 32 -1.46 0.05 4.03
C ALA A 32 -0.71 -0.62 5.19
N LEU A 33 -0.71 -1.96 5.27
CA LEU A 33 0.05 -2.69 6.29
C LEU A 33 1.56 -2.50 6.15
N PHE A 34 2.10 -2.41 4.93
CA PHE A 34 3.51 -2.08 4.70
C PHE A 34 3.83 -0.65 5.12
N ALA A 35 2.99 0.32 4.73
CA ALA A 35 3.16 1.71 5.15
C ALA A 35 3.15 1.85 6.68
N TYR A 36 2.17 1.23 7.33
CA TYR A 36 2.05 1.18 8.78
C TYR A 36 3.28 0.54 9.43
N SER A 37 3.72 -0.62 8.95
CA SER A 37 4.85 -1.35 9.55
C SER A 37 6.17 -0.58 9.40
N LEU A 38 6.41 0.05 8.25
CA LEU A 38 7.58 0.90 8.02
C LEU A 38 7.54 2.16 8.90
N ALA A 39 6.39 2.84 8.96
CA ALA A 39 6.20 4.02 9.79
C ALA A 39 6.43 3.70 11.27
N ARG A 40 5.84 2.60 11.75
CA ARG A 40 6.01 2.12 13.12
C ARG A 40 7.46 1.74 13.39
N GLY A 41 8.06 0.96 12.49
CA GLY A 41 9.46 0.56 12.60
C GLY A 41 10.37 1.78 12.72
N TRP A 42 10.13 2.82 11.91
CA TRP A 42 10.95 4.04 11.95
C TRP A 42 10.80 4.77 13.29
N ARG A 43 9.56 4.94 13.77
CA ARG A 43 9.29 5.62 15.06
C ARG A 43 9.98 4.96 16.24
N TYR A 44 10.08 3.64 16.22
CA TYR A 44 10.72 2.87 17.28
C TYR A 44 12.21 2.58 17.00
N GLY A 45 12.81 3.19 15.98
CA GLY A 45 14.23 3.03 15.65
C GLY A 45 14.61 1.63 15.13
N GLN A 46 13.65 0.88 14.60
CA GLN A 46 13.84 -0.47 14.04
C GLN A 46 14.21 -0.44 12.55
N VAL A 47 13.92 0.65 11.85
CA VAL A 47 14.37 0.91 10.48
C VAL A 47 14.95 2.32 10.37
N ASP A 48 15.87 2.51 9.42
CA ASP A 48 16.57 3.78 9.23
C ASP A 48 15.74 4.83 8.45
N HIS A 49 16.28 6.05 8.34
CA HIS A 49 15.66 7.16 7.60
C HIS A 49 15.46 6.88 6.10
N ALA A 50 16.14 5.88 5.52
CA ALA A 50 15.94 5.51 4.12
C ALA A 50 14.56 4.89 3.88
N ALA A 51 13.83 4.51 4.93
CA ALA A 51 12.43 4.09 4.85
C ALA A 51 11.44 5.25 4.61
N LEU A 52 11.78 6.49 5.00
CA LEU A 52 10.88 7.64 4.95
C LEU A 52 10.33 7.92 3.53
N PRO A 53 11.15 7.92 2.46
CA PRO A 53 10.62 8.12 1.10
C PRO A 53 9.65 7.01 0.66
N ALA A 54 9.84 5.77 1.14
CA ALA A 54 8.93 4.67 0.83
C ALA A 54 7.59 4.83 1.57
N ILE A 55 7.62 5.24 2.85
CA ILE A 55 6.43 5.55 3.64
C ILE A 55 5.64 6.69 2.97
N GLU A 56 6.31 7.78 2.61
CA GLU A 56 5.67 8.94 1.98
C GLU A 56 4.98 8.56 0.67
N ARG A 57 5.67 7.84 -0.23
CA ARG A 57 5.07 7.37 -1.48
C ARG A 57 3.86 6.48 -1.23
N ALA A 58 3.94 5.59 -0.24
CA ALA A 58 2.84 4.72 0.15
C ALA A 58 1.62 5.50 0.62
N ILE A 59 1.79 6.48 1.50
CA ILE A 59 0.70 7.32 2.01
C ILE A 59 0.04 8.12 0.90
N VAL A 60 0.82 8.72 -0.02
CA VAL A 60 0.25 9.40 -1.19
C VAL A 60 -0.53 8.42 -2.07
N GLY A 61 -0.02 7.20 -2.27
CA GLY A 61 -0.71 6.15 -2.99
C GLY A 61 -2.04 5.74 -2.36
N LEU A 62 -2.07 5.59 -1.03
CA LEU A 62 -3.27 5.27 -0.27
C LEU A 62 -4.29 6.41 -0.28
N GLY A 63 -3.84 7.67 -0.23
CA GLY A 63 -4.73 8.83 -0.39
C GLY A 63 -5.51 8.78 -1.71
N GLY A 64 -4.85 8.37 -2.80
CA GLY A 64 -5.51 8.16 -4.10
C GLY A 64 -6.49 6.99 -4.16
N ARG A 65 -6.60 6.17 -3.10
CA ARG A 65 -7.59 5.08 -2.97
C ARG A 65 -8.82 5.47 -2.15
N ILE A 66 -8.78 6.63 -1.49
CA ILE A 66 -9.90 7.18 -0.72
C ILE A 66 -10.65 8.13 -1.65
N VAL A 67 -11.88 7.79 -1.99
CA VAL A 67 -12.72 8.62 -2.88
C VAL A 67 -14.08 8.85 -2.24
N ASP A 68 -14.71 9.97 -2.55
CA ASP A 68 -16.07 10.23 -2.06
C ASP A 68 -17.12 9.46 -2.87
N ASP A 69 -18.11 8.90 -2.18
CA ASP A 69 -19.32 8.35 -2.81
C ASP A 69 -20.29 9.47 -3.23
N ALA A 70 -21.43 9.07 -3.81
CA ALA A 70 -22.46 10.03 -4.26
C ALA A 70 -23.05 10.89 -3.14
N ALA A 71 -22.89 10.49 -1.87
CA ALA A 71 -23.33 11.23 -0.69
C ALA A 71 -22.19 12.03 -0.04
N GLY A 72 -21.00 12.06 -0.64
CA GLY A 72 -19.84 12.77 -0.10
C GLY A 72 -19.14 12.03 1.05
N ARG A 73 -19.33 10.72 1.17
CA ARG A 73 -18.68 9.91 2.22
C ARG A 73 -17.42 9.25 1.67
N PRO A 74 -16.31 9.22 2.42
CA PRO A 74 -15.09 8.59 1.96
C PRO A 74 -15.25 7.07 1.90
N VAL A 75 -14.81 6.48 0.78
CA VAL A 75 -14.79 5.05 0.48
C VAL A 75 -13.37 4.65 0.11
N VAL A 76 -12.86 3.60 0.76
CA VAL A 76 -11.55 3.02 0.51
C VAL A 76 -11.67 1.93 -0.55
N ARG A 77 -11.03 2.13 -1.70
CA ARG A 77 -11.14 1.22 -2.85
C ARG A 77 -9.98 0.24 -2.97
N GLY A 78 -10.22 -0.88 -3.66
CA GLY A 78 -9.15 -1.78 -4.11
C GLY A 78 -8.61 -2.71 -3.02
N ILE A 79 -9.46 -3.15 -2.10
CA ILE A 79 -9.11 -4.11 -1.05
C ILE A 79 -9.37 -5.52 -1.56
N SER A 80 -8.38 -6.41 -1.51
CA SER A 80 -8.60 -7.82 -1.89
C SER A 80 -9.56 -8.50 -0.93
N GLY A 81 -10.46 -9.34 -1.43
CA GLY A 81 -11.33 -10.19 -0.61
C GLY A 81 -10.57 -11.21 0.27
N PRO A 82 -11.28 -11.93 1.16
CA PRO A 82 -10.70 -13.00 1.95
C PRO A 82 -10.02 -14.04 1.05
N THR A 83 -8.79 -14.40 1.40
CA THR A 83 -7.95 -15.26 0.56
C THR A 83 -7.42 -16.41 1.39
N LEU A 84 -7.60 -17.64 0.89
CA LEU A 84 -6.95 -18.83 1.43
C LEU A 84 -5.62 -19.06 0.73
N PRO A 85 -4.64 -19.72 1.39
CA PRO A 85 -3.42 -20.16 0.73
C PRO A 85 -3.75 -20.99 -0.52
N GLY A 86 -3.07 -20.70 -1.63
CA GLY A 86 -3.37 -21.33 -2.90
C GLY A 86 -2.31 -21.11 -3.97
N THR A 87 -2.70 -21.32 -5.22
CA THR A 87 -1.81 -21.14 -6.36
C THR A 87 -1.69 -19.67 -6.73
N ARG A 88 -0.70 -19.34 -7.54
CA ARG A 88 -0.60 -18.01 -8.14
C ARG A 88 -1.91 -17.58 -8.81
N ALA A 89 -2.55 -18.49 -9.56
CA ALA A 89 -3.80 -18.19 -10.26
C ALA A 89 -4.94 -17.87 -9.27
N SER A 90 -4.98 -18.51 -8.09
CA SER A 90 -6.01 -18.18 -7.10
C SER A 90 -5.82 -16.79 -6.52
N TYR A 91 -4.58 -16.35 -6.24
CA TYR A 91 -4.32 -14.98 -5.76
C TYR A 91 -4.71 -13.91 -6.81
N LEU A 92 -4.41 -14.17 -8.09
CA LEU A 92 -4.75 -13.25 -9.18
C LEU A 92 -6.25 -13.14 -9.44
N ALA A 93 -7.03 -14.15 -9.06
CA ALA A 93 -8.48 -14.19 -9.24
C ALA A 93 -9.27 -13.57 -8.07
N VAL A 94 -8.61 -13.16 -6.97
CA VAL A 94 -9.29 -12.59 -5.81
C VAL A 94 -9.94 -11.24 -6.20
N PRO A 95 -11.24 -11.07 -5.97
CA PRO A 95 -11.92 -9.82 -6.31
C PRO A 95 -11.46 -8.67 -5.40
N LEU A 96 -11.39 -7.49 -6.00
CA LEU A 96 -11.25 -6.23 -5.27
C LEU A 96 -12.62 -5.72 -4.86
N VAL A 97 -12.73 -5.31 -3.60
CA VAL A 97 -13.93 -4.74 -3.01
C VAL A 97 -13.62 -3.41 -2.34
N ASP A 98 -14.63 -2.57 -2.25
CA ASP A 98 -14.54 -1.28 -1.58
C ASP A 98 -14.98 -1.44 -0.10
N ASP A 99 -14.45 -0.61 0.79
CA ASP A 99 -14.80 -0.52 2.22
C ASP A 99 -14.79 -1.84 3.00
N ARG A 100 -13.90 -2.77 2.65
CA ARG A 100 -13.73 -3.98 3.47
C ARG A 100 -13.12 -3.60 4.84
N PRO A 101 -13.72 -3.97 6.00
CA PRO A 101 -13.26 -3.49 7.31
C PRO A 101 -11.78 -3.70 7.65
N TYR A 102 -11.17 -4.83 7.28
CA TYR A 102 -9.73 -5.04 7.55
C TYR A 102 -8.85 -4.11 6.70
N GLY A 103 -9.25 -3.80 5.47
CA GLY A 103 -8.53 -2.87 4.61
C GLY A 103 -8.71 -1.43 5.06
N VAL A 104 -9.94 -1.04 5.43
CA VAL A 104 -10.22 0.27 6.03
C VAL A 104 -9.41 0.46 7.32
N GLY A 105 -9.42 -0.54 8.21
CA GLY A 105 -8.62 -0.52 9.44
C GLY A 105 -7.12 -0.39 9.17
N ALA A 106 -6.59 -1.12 8.19
CA ALA A 106 -5.19 -0.99 7.78
C ALA A 106 -4.85 0.42 7.28
N VAL A 107 -5.73 1.04 6.47
CA VAL A 107 -5.55 2.42 6.00
C VAL A 107 -5.55 3.41 7.15
N ILE A 108 -6.49 3.29 8.11
CA ILE A 108 -6.53 4.15 9.30
C ILE A 108 -5.23 4.02 10.10
N LEU A 109 -4.76 2.80 10.34
CA LEU A 109 -3.49 2.55 11.04
C LEU A 109 -2.32 3.21 10.32
N ALA A 110 -2.24 3.08 8.99
CA ALA A 110 -1.17 3.69 8.20
C ALA A 110 -1.19 5.23 8.28
N LEU A 111 -2.38 5.85 8.18
CA LEU A 111 -2.53 7.31 8.26
C LEU A 111 -2.18 7.84 9.65
N VAL A 112 -2.63 7.18 10.71
CA VAL A 112 -2.31 7.56 12.10
C VAL A 112 -0.81 7.41 12.36
N GLU A 113 -0.23 6.27 12.00
CA GLU A 113 1.19 5.99 12.28
C GLU A 113 2.13 6.86 11.45
N SER A 114 1.74 7.28 10.26
CA SER A 114 2.54 8.18 9.42
C SER A 114 2.39 9.67 9.76
N SER A 115 1.37 10.04 10.56
CA SER A 115 1.09 11.43 10.90
C SER A 115 2.22 12.10 11.69
N GLY A 116 2.78 13.18 11.16
CA GLY A 116 3.88 13.91 11.80
C GLY A 116 5.26 13.24 11.67
N LEU A 117 5.39 12.23 10.80
CA LEU A 117 6.72 11.81 10.36
C LEU A 117 7.40 12.92 9.57
N PRO A 118 8.74 13.04 9.66
CA PRO A 118 9.48 13.96 8.82
C PRO A 118 9.36 13.56 7.35
N ALA A 119 9.47 14.54 6.46
CA ALA A 119 9.68 14.26 5.05
C ALA A 119 10.95 13.43 4.88
N GLY A 120 10.96 12.53 3.89
CA GLY A 120 12.17 11.78 3.57
C GLY A 120 13.31 12.72 3.16
N PRO A 121 14.59 12.32 3.37
CA PRO A 121 15.70 13.05 2.80
C PRO A 121 15.51 13.18 1.27
N PRO A 122 15.93 14.30 0.66
CA PRO A 122 15.88 14.45 -0.79
C PRO A 122 16.62 13.29 -1.46
N ALA A 123 16.10 12.82 -2.59
CA ALA A 123 16.72 11.70 -3.31
C ALA A 123 18.08 12.11 -3.90
N GLY A 124 19.17 11.79 -3.19
CA GLY A 124 20.54 11.88 -3.67
C GLY A 124 21.42 12.85 -2.87
N GLU A 125 22.26 12.28 -2.00
CA GLU A 125 23.68 12.64 -1.84
C GLU A 125 24.51 11.37 -2.09
#